data_AF-A0A8K1C7V7-F1
#
_entry.id   AF-A0A8K1C7V7-F1
#
_cell.length_a   1.000
_cell.length_b   1.000
_cell.length_c   1.000
_cell.angle_alpha   90.00
_cell.angle_beta   90.00
_cell.angle_gamma   90.00
#
_symmetry.space_group_name_H-M   'P 1'
#
loop_
_entity.id
_entity.type
_entity.pdbx_description
1 polymer ?
#
loop_
_entity_poly.entity_id
_entity_poly.type
_entity_poly.pdbx_seq_one_letter_code
_entity_poly.pdbx_strand_id
1 'polypeptide(L)'
;MKWPSLWNVALALLPAQLTGSMYEDDEARRETREEMVRALQSFSRSAAQWLLRLAQVLLGFSVLLVTATILYSVLYYLIIPSRLHEQEIFFDYGDHAALSLSPAARTAAPTLPTAYLNLLKPHHQWEFSPLVEMEPTDTRVLVPGVKYDVFVELEMPESQVNRDIGMFMLQTTLKSHDGEFLASSARSAIVKDSHSLVELVRVFSWLVPYALRVTEPSQTVRVLAVNGFKEGKQHPLTSVTLVLNHPAVQIYSARLTIIAQLAGVRYLMYHWSVSTAVLVILNFVFVEALGLLILYAYYNLPVPDTDDTRHKSPITTDQGKVFEQNRSGGIPPVHVERAMKEEPMETAELLNRASAGELLSALQEEEMQLRYRKSASEETMAAALAASLKDE
;
A
#
# COMPACT_ATOMS: atom_id res chain seq x y z
N MET A 1 -5.79 44.85 -34.68
CA MET A 1 -7.01 44.02 -34.71
C MET A 1 -7.98 44.60 -33.67
N LYS A 2 -8.89 45.49 -34.09
CA LYS A 2 -9.88 46.11 -33.17
C LYS A 2 -11.06 45.15 -33.09
N TRP A 3 -11.34 44.60 -31.90
CA TRP A 3 -12.54 43.81 -31.69
C TRP A 3 -13.77 44.69 -31.92
N PRO A 4 -14.74 44.27 -32.75
CA PRO A 4 -16.02 44.98 -32.84
C PRO A 4 -16.71 44.93 -31.47
N SER A 5 -17.34 46.03 -31.07
CA SER A 5 -18.04 46.10 -29.78
C SER A 5 -19.19 45.08 -29.75
N LEU A 6 -19.42 44.45 -28.59
CA LEU A 6 -20.51 43.49 -28.36
C LEU A 6 -21.89 44.04 -28.74
N TRP A 7 -22.03 45.37 -28.76
CA TRP A 7 -23.24 46.07 -29.20
C TRP A 7 -23.53 45.92 -30.70
N ASN A 8 -22.51 46.00 -31.55
CA ASN A 8 -22.68 45.79 -32.99
C ASN A 8 -22.95 44.30 -33.31
N VAL A 9 -22.47 43.40 -32.45
CA VAL A 9 -22.74 41.95 -32.53
C VAL A 9 -24.21 41.66 -32.19
N ALA A 10 -24.78 42.34 -31.19
CA ALA A 10 -26.19 42.19 -30.82
C ALA A 10 -27.14 42.74 -31.90
N LEU A 11 -26.79 43.86 -32.54
CA LEU A 11 -27.59 44.47 -33.62
C LEU A 11 -27.69 43.60 -34.89
N ALA A 12 -26.69 42.76 -35.17
CA ALA A 12 -26.66 41.90 -36.38
C ALA A 12 -27.51 40.60 -36.25
N LEU A 13 -27.84 40.21 -35.01
CA LEU A 13 -28.60 38.98 -34.68
C LEU A 13 -30.10 39.22 -34.52
N LEU A 14 -30.58 40.46 -34.52
CA LEU A 14 -32.00 40.77 -34.41
C LEU A 14 -32.77 40.51 -35.72
N PRO A 15 -34.04 40.03 -35.65
CA PRO A 15 -34.88 39.84 -36.82
C PRO A 15 -35.23 41.20 -37.47
N ALA A 16 -35.26 41.21 -38.81
CA ALA A 16 -35.41 42.41 -39.66
C ALA A 16 -36.68 43.25 -39.42
N GLN A 17 -37.61 42.76 -38.59
CA GLN A 17 -38.84 43.45 -38.25
C GLN A 17 -38.66 44.58 -37.22
N LEU A 18 -37.49 44.71 -36.59
CA LEU A 18 -37.25 45.69 -35.52
C LEU A 18 -36.40 46.91 -35.93
N THR A 19 -35.85 46.96 -37.15
CA THR A 19 -34.99 48.07 -37.60
C THR A 19 -35.41 48.58 -38.99
N GLY A 20 -36.27 49.59 -39.01
CA GLY A 20 -36.69 50.28 -40.23
C GLY A 20 -35.64 51.29 -40.69
N SER A 21 -34.68 50.89 -41.53
CA SER A 21 -33.94 51.82 -42.40
C SER A 21 -33.30 51.13 -43.61
N MET A 22 -33.74 51.59 -44.79
CA MET A 22 -33.23 51.51 -46.17
C MET A 22 -32.08 50.55 -46.58
N TYR A 23 -32.46 49.63 -47.48
CA TYR A 23 -31.85 49.03 -48.69
C TYR A 23 -30.35 49.14 -49.07
N GLU A 24 -29.54 50.05 -48.55
CA GLU A 24 -28.11 50.19 -48.96
C GLU A 24 -27.15 49.46 -48.02
N ASP A 25 -27.66 49.03 -46.87
CA ASP A 25 -26.89 48.36 -45.80
C ASP A 25 -27.07 46.82 -45.81
N ASP A 26 -27.92 46.28 -46.69
CA ASP A 26 -28.20 44.85 -46.77
C ASP A 26 -27.08 44.04 -47.44
N GLU A 27 -26.34 44.65 -48.37
CA GLU A 27 -25.23 43.98 -49.08
C GLU A 27 -23.98 43.90 -48.19
N ALA A 28 -23.63 45.00 -47.51
CA ALA A 28 -22.58 45.03 -46.49
C ALA A 28 -22.90 44.14 -45.28
N ARG A 29 -24.19 44.00 -44.90
CA ARG A 29 -24.65 43.04 -43.88
C ARG A 29 -24.57 41.58 -44.36
N ARG A 30 -24.78 41.30 -45.64
CA ARG A 30 -24.61 39.96 -46.22
C ARG A 30 -23.15 39.56 -46.25
N GLU A 31 -22.26 40.45 -46.68
CA GLU A 31 -20.82 40.21 -46.67
C GLU A 31 -20.31 39.99 -45.25
N THR A 32 -20.70 40.83 -44.28
CA THR A 32 -20.32 40.62 -42.87
C THR A 32 -20.94 39.36 -42.27
N ARG A 33 -22.18 38.98 -42.64
CA ARG A 33 -22.75 37.68 -42.24
C ARG A 33 -22.00 36.50 -42.84
N GLU A 34 -21.61 36.58 -44.10
CA GLU A 34 -20.83 35.54 -44.77
C GLU A 34 -19.42 35.42 -44.20
N GLU A 35 -18.75 36.53 -43.94
CA GLU A 35 -17.46 36.59 -43.25
C GLU A 35 -17.57 36.02 -41.83
N MET A 36 -18.64 36.34 -41.09
CA MET A 36 -18.88 35.77 -39.77
C MET A 36 -19.18 34.27 -39.84
N VAL A 37 -19.98 33.80 -40.79
CA VAL A 37 -20.25 32.36 -40.96
C VAL A 37 -18.96 31.61 -41.32
N ARG A 38 -18.13 32.15 -42.21
CA ARG A 38 -16.81 31.58 -42.55
C ARG A 38 -15.87 31.60 -41.35
N ALA A 39 -15.85 32.67 -40.56
CA ALA A 39 -15.05 32.78 -39.34
C ALA A 39 -15.54 31.83 -38.24
N LEU A 40 -16.85 31.68 -38.05
CA LEU A 40 -17.46 30.71 -37.12
C LEU A 40 -17.14 29.28 -37.55
N GLN A 41 -17.13 29.01 -38.86
CA GLN A 41 -16.82 27.71 -39.43
C GLN A 41 -15.32 27.36 -39.32
N SER A 42 -14.41 28.33 -39.48
CA SER A 42 -12.99 28.13 -39.20
C SER A 42 -12.72 27.97 -37.72
N PHE A 43 -13.37 28.78 -36.87
CA PHE A 43 -13.25 28.69 -35.43
C PHE A 43 -13.80 27.36 -34.91
N SER A 44 -14.92 26.87 -35.42
CA SER A 44 -15.49 25.57 -35.01
C SER A 44 -14.60 24.39 -35.40
N ARG A 45 -13.96 24.42 -36.58
CA ARG A 45 -12.99 23.40 -36.99
C ARG A 45 -11.74 23.40 -36.11
N SER A 46 -11.18 24.59 -35.82
CA SER A 46 -10.05 24.71 -34.91
C SER A 46 -10.42 24.33 -33.47
N ALA A 47 -11.58 24.77 -32.97
CA ALA A 47 -12.09 24.42 -31.65
C ALA A 47 -12.34 22.92 -31.52
N ALA A 48 -12.89 22.26 -32.54
CA ALA A 48 -13.06 20.80 -32.55
C ALA A 48 -11.73 20.05 -32.45
N GLN A 49 -10.68 20.53 -33.15
CA GLN A 49 -9.34 19.94 -33.06
C GLN A 49 -8.72 20.11 -31.66
N TRP A 50 -8.85 21.31 -31.06
CA TRP A 50 -8.38 21.54 -29.69
C TRP A 50 -9.16 20.73 -28.66
N LEU A 51 -10.47 20.58 -28.85
CA LEU A 51 -11.33 19.78 -27.97
C LEU A 51 -10.98 18.30 -28.05
N LEU A 52 -10.68 17.79 -29.25
CA LEU A 52 -10.23 16.41 -29.45
C LEU A 52 -8.84 16.18 -28.83
N ARG A 53 -7.90 17.13 -28.95
CA ARG A 53 -6.60 17.08 -28.26
C ARG A 53 -6.75 17.10 -26.75
N LEU A 54 -7.61 17.97 -26.23
CA LEU A 54 -7.92 18.03 -24.80
C LEU A 54 -8.51 16.70 -24.32
N ALA A 55 -9.45 16.12 -25.08
CA ALA A 55 -10.02 14.81 -24.77
C ALA A 55 -8.97 13.69 -24.75
N GLN A 56 -8.02 13.69 -25.69
CA GLN A 56 -6.90 12.74 -25.72
C GLN A 56 -5.98 12.90 -24.48
N VAL A 57 -5.64 14.13 -24.10
CA VAL A 57 -4.82 14.41 -22.91
C VAL A 57 -5.55 13.98 -21.64
N LEU A 58 -6.85 14.28 -21.53
CA LEU A 58 -7.67 13.88 -20.39
C LEU A 58 -7.81 12.36 -20.29
N LEU A 59 -7.98 11.66 -21.43
CA LEU A 59 -8.03 10.21 -21.47
C LEU A 59 -6.70 9.61 -21.01
N GLY A 60 -5.57 10.11 -21.52
CA GLY A 60 -4.24 9.66 -21.10
C GLY A 60 -3.98 9.90 -19.62
N PHE A 61 -4.32 11.10 -19.11
CA PHE A 61 -4.24 11.41 -17.69
C PHE A 61 -5.13 10.52 -16.83
N SER A 62 -6.34 10.19 -17.30
CA SER A 62 -7.23 9.26 -16.62
C SER A 62 -6.63 7.86 -16.54
N VAL A 63 -5.98 7.37 -17.59
CA VAL A 63 -5.32 6.06 -17.58
C VAL A 63 -4.20 6.04 -16.55
N LEU A 64 -3.34 7.08 -16.52
CA LEU A 64 -2.27 7.23 -15.54
C LEU A 64 -2.78 7.28 -14.10
N LEU A 65 -3.89 7.96 -13.87
CA LEU A 65 -4.48 8.05 -12.53
C LEU A 65 -5.03 6.70 -12.07
N VAL A 66 -5.65 5.94 -12.99
CA VAL A 66 -6.14 4.58 -12.69
C VAL A 66 -4.98 3.63 -12.38
N THR A 67 -3.92 3.63 -13.19
CA THR A 67 -2.73 2.78 -12.95
C THR A 67 -2.06 3.13 -11.63
N ALA A 68 -1.85 4.42 -11.34
CA ALA A 68 -1.28 4.88 -10.08
C ALA A 68 -2.15 4.50 -8.87
N THR A 69 -3.48 4.54 -9.00
CA THR A 69 -4.41 4.14 -7.93
C THR A 69 -4.35 2.63 -7.67
N ILE A 70 -4.26 1.81 -8.72
CA ILE A 70 -4.08 0.36 -8.58
C ILE A 70 -2.74 0.06 -7.89
N LEU A 71 -1.67 0.73 -8.31
CA LEU A 71 -0.33 0.55 -7.73
C LEU A 71 -0.29 0.96 -6.26
N TYR A 72 -0.91 2.09 -5.90
CA TYR A 72 -1.07 2.52 -4.51
C TYR A 72 -1.91 1.51 -3.71
N SER A 73 -2.99 0.98 -4.28
CA SER A 73 -3.83 -0.02 -3.60
C SER A 73 -3.02 -1.28 -3.28
N VAL A 74 -2.24 -1.80 -4.24
CA VAL A 74 -1.34 -2.94 -4.02
C VAL A 74 -0.31 -2.62 -2.94
N LEU A 75 0.34 -1.45 -3.02
CA LEU A 75 1.29 -0.99 -2.01
C LEU A 75 0.66 -0.91 -0.62
N TYR A 76 -0.56 -0.37 -0.52
CA TYR A 76 -1.32 -0.24 0.71
C TYR A 76 -1.58 -1.61 1.34
N TYR A 77 -2.05 -2.59 0.55
CA TYR A 77 -2.29 -3.95 1.04
C TYR A 77 -1.01 -4.70 1.42
N LEU A 78 0.12 -4.44 0.76
CA LEU A 78 1.41 -5.06 1.10
C LEU A 78 2.03 -4.46 2.36
N ILE A 79 1.89 -3.15 2.56
CA ILE A 79 2.55 -2.42 3.66
C ILE A 79 1.73 -2.46 4.94
N ILE A 80 0.41 -2.27 4.86
CA ILE A 80 -0.46 -2.24 6.03
C ILE A 80 -1.00 -3.65 6.28
N PRO A 81 -0.56 -4.32 7.35
CA PRO A 81 -1.16 -5.60 7.72
C PRO A 81 -2.62 -5.35 8.14
N SER A 82 -3.56 -5.89 7.38
CA SER A 82 -5.00 -5.78 7.62
C SER A 82 -5.47 -6.78 8.68
N ARG A 83 -5.03 -6.65 9.93
CA ARG A 83 -5.51 -7.55 11.01
C ARG A 83 -5.57 -6.80 12.35
N LEU A 84 -6.63 -5.99 12.55
CA LEU A 84 -7.17 -5.80 13.89
C LEU A 84 -7.85 -7.13 14.23
N HIS A 85 -7.27 -7.91 15.14
CA HIS A 85 -7.86 -9.18 15.53
C HIS A 85 -8.76 -8.94 16.74
N GLU A 86 -10.05 -9.20 16.56
CA GLU A 86 -11.05 -8.95 17.57
C GLU A 86 -11.87 -10.21 17.78
N GLN A 87 -11.84 -10.75 18.99
CA GLN A 87 -12.46 -12.03 19.31
C GLN A 87 -13.16 -11.93 20.67
N GLU A 88 -14.37 -12.46 20.76
CA GLU A 88 -15.10 -12.54 22.03
C GLU A 88 -14.41 -13.54 22.97
N ILE A 89 -14.61 -13.38 24.27
CA ILE A 89 -14.03 -14.21 25.31
C ILE A 89 -15.18 -14.70 26.19
N PHE A 90 -15.19 -16.00 26.47
CA PHE A 90 -16.10 -16.61 27.43
C PHE A 90 -15.34 -17.06 28.68
N PHE A 91 -15.74 -16.56 29.84
CA PHE A 91 -15.20 -16.97 31.12
C PHE A 91 -15.91 -18.24 31.62
N ASP A 92 -15.12 -19.22 32.03
CA ASP A 92 -15.55 -20.37 32.80
C ASP A 92 -15.45 -20.04 34.29
N TYR A 93 -16.58 -20.22 34.97
CA TYR A 93 -16.74 -19.99 36.41
C TYR A 93 -16.73 -21.31 37.19
N GLY A 94 -16.62 -22.47 36.55
CA GLY A 94 -16.61 -23.78 37.21
C GLY A 94 -17.79 -23.98 38.16
N ASP A 95 -17.51 -24.18 39.45
CA ASP A 95 -18.49 -24.60 40.45
C ASP A 95 -19.26 -23.46 41.14
N HIS A 96 -19.12 -22.20 40.69
CA HIS A 96 -19.71 -21.04 41.37
C HIS A 96 -21.22 -21.16 41.60
N ALA A 97 -21.94 -21.71 40.62
CA ALA A 97 -23.38 -21.92 40.74
C ALA A 97 -23.72 -22.93 41.85
N ALA A 98 -22.97 -24.02 41.96
CA ALA A 98 -23.17 -25.05 42.98
C ALA A 98 -22.87 -24.52 44.40
N LEU A 99 -21.84 -23.67 44.53
CA LEU A 99 -21.46 -23.04 45.79
C LEU A 99 -22.52 -22.06 46.31
N SER A 100 -23.32 -21.45 45.42
CA SER A 100 -24.39 -20.53 45.79
C SER A 100 -25.62 -21.22 46.42
N LEU A 101 -25.85 -22.50 46.10
CA LEU A 101 -27.05 -23.26 46.48
C LEU A 101 -26.90 -24.00 47.81
N SER A 102 -25.67 -24.38 48.20
CA SER A 102 -25.44 -25.23 49.38
C SER A 102 -24.79 -24.47 50.54
N PRO A 103 -25.46 -24.35 51.70
CA PRO A 103 -24.92 -23.72 52.90
C PRO A 103 -23.59 -24.34 53.38
N ALA A 104 -23.40 -25.64 53.15
CA ALA A 104 -22.21 -26.40 53.52
C ALA A 104 -21.07 -26.26 52.49
N ALA A 105 -21.37 -25.88 51.25
CA ALA A 105 -20.37 -25.65 50.22
C ALA A 105 -19.72 -24.25 50.31
N ARG A 106 -20.31 -23.33 51.07
CA ARG A 106 -19.74 -21.99 51.35
C ARG A 106 -18.39 -22.02 52.07
N THR A 107 -17.94 -23.17 52.58
CA THR A 107 -16.60 -23.34 53.17
C THR A 107 -15.52 -23.65 52.15
N ALA A 108 -15.88 -24.05 50.92
CA ALA A 108 -14.92 -24.26 49.84
C ALA A 108 -14.56 -22.93 49.18
N ALA A 109 -13.27 -22.73 48.90
CA ALA A 109 -12.81 -21.55 48.17
C ALA A 109 -13.32 -21.63 46.72
N PRO A 110 -14.08 -20.64 46.23
CA PRO A 110 -14.52 -20.62 44.84
C PRO A 110 -13.33 -20.57 43.89
N THR A 111 -13.46 -21.26 42.75
CA THR A 111 -12.47 -21.22 41.68
C THR A 111 -12.32 -19.82 41.12
N LEU A 112 -11.16 -19.49 40.55
CA LEU A 112 -11.01 -18.21 39.86
C LEU A 112 -11.63 -18.31 38.46
N PRO A 113 -12.33 -17.27 37.97
CA PRO A 113 -12.87 -17.28 36.62
C PRO A 113 -11.72 -17.30 35.61
N THR A 114 -11.75 -18.27 34.71
CA THR A 114 -10.70 -18.46 33.70
C THR A 114 -11.30 -18.50 32.31
N ALA A 115 -10.63 -17.90 31.33
CA ALA A 115 -11.02 -18.02 29.93
C ALA A 115 -9.84 -18.52 29.11
N TYR A 116 -10.11 -19.46 28.23
CA TYR A 116 -9.16 -19.98 27.25
C TYR A 116 -9.61 -19.59 25.85
N LEU A 117 -8.74 -18.89 25.13
CA LEU A 117 -9.02 -18.41 23.79
C LEU A 117 -7.99 -18.98 22.82
N ASN A 118 -8.48 -19.64 21.77
CA ASN A 118 -7.67 -20.06 20.64
C ASN A 118 -7.84 -19.06 19.49
N LEU A 119 -6.79 -18.29 19.21
CA LEU A 119 -6.80 -17.24 18.18
C LEU A 119 -6.89 -17.83 16.76
N LEU A 120 -6.42 -19.07 16.57
CA LEU A 120 -6.47 -19.72 15.28
C LEU A 120 -7.92 -19.98 14.85
N LYS A 121 -8.85 -20.16 15.81
CA LYS A 121 -10.26 -20.48 15.57
C LYS A 121 -11.17 -19.29 15.93
N PRO A 122 -11.32 -18.28 15.05
CA PRO A 122 -12.10 -17.09 15.37
C PRO A 122 -13.59 -17.37 15.59
N HIS A 123 -14.17 -18.32 14.84
CA HIS A 123 -15.62 -18.58 14.85
C HIS A 123 -16.07 -19.70 15.79
N HIS A 124 -15.14 -20.54 16.27
CA HIS A 124 -15.46 -21.74 17.05
C HIS A 124 -14.63 -21.77 18.33
N GLN A 125 -15.20 -21.25 19.42
CA GLN A 125 -14.60 -21.24 20.76
C GLN A 125 -15.05 -22.42 21.64
N TRP A 126 -15.70 -23.40 21.04
CA TRP A 126 -16.14 -24.63 21.70
C TRP A 126 -15.30 -25.81 21.20
N GLU A 127 -15.12 -26.80 22.08
CA GLU A 127 -14.39 -28.02 21.73
C GLU A 127 -15.31 -28.97 20.96
N PHE A 128 -14.82 -29.47 19.84
CA PHE A 128 -15.48 -30.51 19.06
C PHE A 128 -14.79 -31.85 19.29
N SER A 129 -15.58 -32.93 19.22
CA SER A 129 -15.03 -34.27 19.22
C SER A 129 -14.07 -34.45 18.04
N PRO A 130 -12.95 -35.18 18.18
CA PRO A 130 -12.03 -35.47 17.08
C PRO A 130 -12.69 -36.22 15.90
N LEU A 131 -13.93 -36.67 16.07
CA LEU A 131 -14.77 -37.26 15.03
C LEU A 131 -15.35 -36.25 14.03
N VAL A 132 -15.26 -34.94 14.32
CA VAL A 132 -15.75 -33.88 13.44
C VAL A 132 -14.59 -33.36 12.59
N GLU A 133 -14.65 -33.59 11.29
CA GLU A 133 -13.70 -33.02 10.33
C GLU A 133 -13.94 -31.51 10.22
N MET A 134 -12.91 -30.73 10.50
CA MET A 134 -12.95 -29.27 10.49
C MET A 134 -11.99 -28.75 9.43
N GLU A 135 -12.35 -27.64 8.80
CA GLU A 135 -11.50 -26.97 7.82
C GLU A 135 -10.10 -26.69 8.40
N PRO A 136 -9.03 -26.89 7.61
CA PRO A 136 -7.67 -26.64 8.04
C PRO A 136 -7.56 -25.18 8.49
N THR A 137 -7.27 -25.02 9.78
CA THR A 137 -7.17 -23.70 10.41
C THR A 137 -5.83 -23.07 10.06
N ASP A 138 -5.83 -21.75 9.85
CA ASP A 138 -4.62 -20.99 9.56
C ASP A 138 -3.56 -21.23 10.66
N THR A 139 -2.30 -21.33 10.27
CA THR A 139 -1.22 -21.65 11.21
C THR A 139 -0.77 -20.42 12.00
N ARG A 140 -1.11 -19.22 11.53
CA ARG A 140 -0.66 -17.95 12.11
C ARG A 140 -1.74 -16.87 12.01
N VAL A 141 -1.99 -16.21 13.13
CA VAL A 141 -2.95 -15.09 13.20
C VAL A 141 -2.25 -13.74 13.05
N LEU A 142 -1.02 -13.63 13.58
CA LEU A 142 -0.25 -12.39 13.62
C LEU A 142 0.93 -12.42 12.64
N VAL A 143 1.34 -11.24 12.17
CA VAL A 143 2.44 -11.08 11.22
C VAL A 143 3.77 -11.06 11.99
N PRO A 144 4.72 -11.97 11.69
CA PRO A 144 5.99 -12.01 12.38
C PRO A 144 6.79 -10.72 12.27
N GLY A 145 7.42 -10.30 13.38
CA GLY A 145 8.26 -9.10 13.44
C GLY A 145 7.53 -7.79 13.70
N VAL A 146 6.20 -7.78 13.65
CA VAL A 146 5.37 -6.64 14.04
C VAL A 146 5.15 -6.64 15.55
N LYS A 147 5.06 -5.45 16.16
CA LYS A 147 4.71 -5.27 17.57
C LYS A 147 3.21 -5.11 17.70
N TYR A 148 2.62 -5.71 18.73
CA TYR A 148 1.20 -5.73 18.99
C TYR A 148 0.90 -5.32 20.43
N ASP A 149 -0.18 -4.56 20.60
CA ASP A 149 -0.82 -4.26 21.87
C ASP A 149 -2.06 -5.12 22.02
N VAL A 150 -2.17 -5.80 23.16
CA VAL A 150 -3.28 -6.68 23.49
C VAL A 150 -4.17 -5.96 24.50
N PHE A 151 -5.40 -5.66 24.09
CA PHE A 151 -6.44 -5.08 24.94
C PHE A 151 -7.45 -6.15 25.30
N VAL A 152 -7.89 -6.14 26.55
CA VAL A 152 -9.04 -6.91 27.02
C VAL A 152 -10.11 -5.91 27.43
N GLU A 153 -11.26 -6.00 26.81
CA GLU A 153 -12.45 -5.21 27.13
C GLU A 153 -13.42 -6.09 27.90
N LEU A 154 -13.78 -5.67 29.11
CA LEU A 154 -14.72 -6.37 29.98
C LEU A 154 -15.98 -5.53 30.07
N GLU A 155 -17.11 -6.06 29.62
CA GLU A 155 -18.42 -5.45 29.86
C GLU A 155 -18.98 -5.97 31.18
N MET A 156 -19.15 -5.09 32.15
CA MET A 156 -19.52 -5.45 33.52
C MET A 156 -20.82 -4.76 33.92
N PRO A 157 -21.74 -5.42 34.64
CA PRO A 157 -22.85 -4.75 35.28
C PRO A 157 -22.35 -3.79 36.37
N GLU A 158 -23.05 -2.67 36.53
CA GLU A 158 -22.85 -1.75 37.66
C GLU A 158 -23.52 -2.26 38.96
N SER A 159 -23.35 -3.55 39.27
CA SER A 159 -23.93 -4.20 40.46
C SER A 159 -23.19 -3.80 41.74
N GLN A 160 -23.88 -3.83 42.89
CA GLN A 160 -23.26 -3.55 44.18
C GLN A 160 -22.09 -4.51 44.46
N VAL A 161 -22.23 -5.78 44.08
CA VAL A 161 -21.16 -6.79 44.20
C VAL A 161 -19.89 -6.35 43.46
N ASN A 162 -20.03 -5.89 42.21
CA ASN A 162 -18.91 -5.42 41.42
C ASN A 162 -18.28 -4.13 41.97
N ARG A 163 -19.08 -3.24 42.57
CA ARG A 163 -18.59 -2.03 43.23
C ARG A 163 -17.81 -2.35 44.51
N ASP A 164 -18.31 -3.30 45.32
CA ASP A 164 -17.71 -3.69 46.60
C ASP A 164 -16.38 -4.44 46.44
N ILE A 165 -16.17 -5.14 45.31
CA ILE A 165 -14.91 -5.80 44.99
C ILE A 165 -13.76 -4.79 44.87
N GLY A 166 -14.04 -3.59 44.35
CA GLY A 166 -13.02 -2.57 44.12
C GLY A 166 -12.01 -2.95 43.04
N MET A 167 -10.71 -2.84 43.37
CA MET A 167 -9.65 -3.19 42.43
C MET A 167 -9.48 -4.70 42.33
N PHE A 168 -9.57 -5.24 41.11
CA PHE A 168 -9.25 -6.63 40.82
C PHE A 168 -8.14 -6.71 39.77
N MET A 169 -7.49 -7.87 39.68
CA MET A 169 -6.40 -8.11 38.74
C MET A 169 -6.88 -9.01 37.61
N LEU A 170 -6.56 -8.64 36.37
CA LEU A 170 -6.68 -9.45 35.17
C LEU A 170 -5.29 -9.97 34.80
N GLN A 171 -5.09 -11.28 34.92
CA GLN A 171 -3.88 -11.95 34.47
C GLN A 171 -4.09 -12.46 33.04
N THR A 172 -3.21 -12.09 32.12
CA THR A 172 -3.23 -12.50 30.71
C THR A 172 -1.94 -13.23 30.38
N THR A 173 -2.06 -14.45 29.88
CA THR A 173 -0.94 -15.30 29.50
C THR A 173 -1.04 -15.65 28.02
N LEU A 174 -0.01 -15.29 27.26
CA LEU A 174 0.14 -15.57 25.84
C LEU A 174 0.92 -16.87 25.66
N LYS A 175 0.42 -17.79 24.82
CA LYS A 175 1.01 -19.11 24.59
C LYS A 175 1.14 -19.44 23.10
N SER A 176 2.18 -20.22 22.78
CA SER A 176 2.42 -20.78 21.45
C SER A 176 1.61 -22.06 21.22
N HIS A 177 1.66 -22.61 20.00
CA HIS A 177 1.04 -23.88 19.62
C HIS A 177 1.47 -25.04 20.54
N ASP A 178 2.74 -25.05 20.96
CA ASP A 178 3.31 -26.12 21.78
C ASP A 178 2.97 -25.99 23.26
N GLY A 179 2.09 -25.03 23.62
CA GLY A 179 1.77 -24.68 24.99
C GLY A 179 2.87 -23.88 25.70
N GLU A 180 3.97 -23.57 24.98
CA GLU A 180 5.06 -22.76 25.49
C GLU A 180 4.60 -21.34 25.84
N PHE A 181 5.11 -20.86 26.96
CA PHE A 181 4.81 -19.55 27.48
C PHE A 181 5.57 -18.47 26.71
N LEU A 182 4.84 -17.53 26.11
CA LEU A 182 5.42 -16.42 25.35
C LEU A 182 5.51 -15.14 26.20
N ALA A 183 4.43 -14.80 26.91
CA ALA A 183 4.39 -13.63 27.79
C ALA A 183 3.28 -13.75 28.84
N SER A 184 3.46 -13.10 30.00
CA SER A 184 2.42 -12.93 31.02
C SER A 184 2.35 -11.46 31.38
N SER A 185 1.14 -11.02 31.70
CA SER A 185 0.91 -9.73 32.32
C SER A 185 -0.17 -9.87 33.39
N ALA A 186 -0.10 -9.03 34.42
CA ALA A 186 -1.15 -8.87 35.41
C ALA A 186 -1.45 -7.38 35.52
N ARG A 187 -2.69 -6.99 35.24
CA ARG A 187 -3.12 -5.58 35.19
C ARG A 187 -4.30 -5.36 36.13
N SER A 188 -4.27 -4.24 36.86
CA SER A 188 -5.40 -3.85 37.69
C SER A 188 -6.52 -3.25 36.84
N ALA A 189 -7.75 -3.55 37.25
CA ALA A 189 -8.97 -3.02 36.70
C ALA A 189 -9.93 -2.69 37.86
N ILE A 190 -10.81 -1.74 37.64
CA ILE A 190 -11.79 -1.31 38.64
C ILE A 190 -13.08 -0.85 37.94
N VAL A 191 -14.22 -1.25 38.50
CA VAL A 191 -15.52 -0.71 38.12
C VAL A 191 -15.64 0.68 38.73
N LYS A 192 -15.98 1.67 37.91
CA LYS A 192 -15.96 3.07 38.34
C LYS A 192 -17.20 3.33 39.18
N ASP A 193 -16.99 3.63 40.45
CA ASP A 193 -18.09 4.08 41.29
C ASP A 193 -18.49 5.52 40.94
N SER A 194 -19.79 5.79 41.02
CA SER A 194 -20.37 7.11 40.78
C SER A 194 -21.10 7.56 42.04
N HIS A 195 -21.03 8.85 42.37
CA HIS A 195 -21.78 9.38 43.51
C HIS A 195 -23.29 9.14 43.35
N SER A 196 -23.98 8.82 44.45
CA SER A 196 -25.42 8.50 44.47
C SER A 196 -26.30 9.57 43.82
N LEU A 197 -25.94 10.86 43.94
CA LEU A 197 -26.66 11.95 43.27
C LEU A 197 -26.51 11.92 41.75
N VAL A 198 -25.32 11.57 41.25
CA VAL A 198 -25.06 11.44 39.80
C VAL A 198 -25.83 10.25 39.25
N GLU A 199 -25.85 9.15 40.00
CA GLU A 199 -26.64 7.96 39.66
C GLU A 199 -28.14 8.27 39.62
N LEU A 200 -28.66 9.02 40.60
CA LEU A 200 -30.07 9.44 40.60
C LEU A 200 -30.43 10.28 39.38
N VAL A 201 -29.59 11.27 39.03
CA VAL A 201 -29.79 12.11 37.85
C VAL A 201 -29.73 11.28 36.57
N ARG A 202 -28.79 10.33 36.48
CA ARG A 202 -28.67 9.41 35.34
C ARG A 202 -29.91 8.52 35.20
N VAL A 203 -30.35 7.89 36.29
CA VAL A 203 -31.55 7.04 36.30
C VAL A 203 -32.78 7.85 35.94
N PHE A 204 -32.93 9.08 36.44
CA PHE A 204 -34.05 9.95 36.07
C PHE A 204 -34.01 10.34 34.59
N SER A 205 -32.83 10.68 34.06
CA SER A 205 -32.64 11.05 32.65
C SER A 205 -32.93 9.88 31.70
N TRP A 206 -32.62 8.66 32.12
CA TRP A 206 -32.79 7.42 31.35
C TRP A 206 -33.95 6.55 31.87
N LEU A 207 -34.91 7.13 32.60
CA LEU A 207 -35.96 6.37 33.29
C LEU A 207 -36.82 5.57 32.31
N VAL A 208 -37.28 6.21 31.24
CA VAL A 208 -38.13 5.57 30.21
C VAL A 208 -37.40 4.42 29.50
N PRO A 209 -36.18 4.59 28.96
CA PRO A 209 -35.47 3.48 28.31
C PRO A 209 -35.09 2.35 29.27
N TYR A 210 -34.75 2.66 30.54
CA TYR A 210 -34.52 1.63 31.56
C TYR A 210 -35.81 0.86 31.92
N ALA A 211 -36.93 1.56 32.09
CA ALA A 211 -38.23 0.92 32.39
C ALA A 211 -38.72 0.02 31.27
N LEU A 212 -38.45 0.39 30.02
CA LEU A 212 -38.75 -0.41 28.83
C LEU A 212 -37.71 -1.52 28.58
N ARG A 213 -36.70 -1.69 29.45
CA ARG A 213 -35.55 -2.63 29.28
C ARG A 213 -34.85 -2.49 27.92
N VAL A 214 -34.84 -1.28 27.36
CA VAL A 214 -34.11 -1.01 26.11
C VAL A 214 -32.62 -0.90 26.37
N THR A 215 -32.26 -0.39 27.55
CA THR A 215 -30.87 -0.25 27.98
C THR A 215 -30.72 -0.76 29.40
N GLU A 216 -29.56 -1.36 29.71
CA GLU A 216 -29.19 -1.78 31.06
C GLU A 216 -27.95 -0.99 31.50
N PRO A 217 -27.77 -0.73 32.81
CA PRO A 217 -26.56 -0.08 33.32
C PRO A 217 -25.37 -1.05 33.27
N SER A 218 -24.66 -1.05 32.15
CA SER A 218 -23.38 -1.72 31.97
C SER A 218 -22.23 -0.73 31.80
N GLN A 219 -21.04 -1.14 32.21
CA GLN A 219 -19.81 -0.37 32.06
C GLN A 219 -18.77 -1.23 31.33
N THR A 220 -18.18 -0.69 30.26
CA THR A 220 -17.04 -1.31 29.58
C THR A 220 -15.72 -0.86 30.21
N VAL A 221 -14.94 -1.81 30.71
CA VAL A 221 -13.60 -1.60 31.27
C VAL A 221 -12.56 -2.12 30.28
N ARG A 222 -11.83 -1.21 29.63
CA ARG A 222 -10.76 -1.54 28.70
C ARG A 222 -9.41 -1.56 29.41
N VAL A 223 -8.74 -2.71 29.38
CA VAL A 223 -7.44 -2.96 30.03
C VAL A 223 -6.39 -3.26 28.98
N LEU A 224 -5.27 -2.55 29.00
CA LEU A 224 -4.09 -2.89 28.19
C LEU A 224 -3.34 -4.04 28.88
N ALA A 225 -3.65 -5.27 28.49
CA ALA A 225 -3.03 -6.47 29.05
C ALA A 225 -1.51 -6.49 28.77
N VAL A 226 -1.15 -6.59 27.50
CA VAL A 226 0.25 -6.66 27.05
C VAL A 226 0.55 -5.50 26.10
N ASN A 227 1.67 -4.82 26.33
CA ASN A 227 2.13 -3.71 25.49
C ASN A 227 3.36 -4.13 24.69
N GLY A 228 3.36 -3.86 23.37
CA GLY A 228 4.53 -3.99 22.52
C GLY A 228 5.03 -5.41 22.31
N PHE A 229 4.14 -6.40 22.38
CA PHE A 229 4.47 -7.81 22.14
C PHE A 229 4.94 -8.01 20.71
N LYS A 230 6.16 -8.50 20.51
CA LYS A 230 6.73 -8.71 19.18
C LYS A 230 6.53 -10.16 18.75
N GLU A 231 5.80 -10.35 17.65
CA GLU A 231 5.50 -11.68 17.12
C GLU A 231 6.75 -12.39 16.60
N GLY A 232 6.97 -13.62 17.04
CA GLY A 232 8.10 -14.47 16.66
C GLY A 232 7.88 -15.21 15.34
N LYS A 233 8.96 -15.61 14.65
CA LYS A 233 8.87 -16.48 13.47
C LYS A 233 8.80 -17.97 13.82
N GLN A 234 9.45 -18.37 14.90
CA GLN A 234 9.60 -19.77 15.34
C GLN A 234 8.41 -20.23 16.19
N HIS A 235 8.06 -19.43 17.20
CA HIS A 235 6.93 -19.71 18.11
C HIS A 235 5.85 -18.64 17.94
N PRO A 236 4.86 -18.85 17.05
CA PRO A 236 3.79 -17.88 16.84
C PRO A 236 2.76 -17.92 17.97
N LEU A 237 2.12 -16.79 18.24
CA LEU A 237 1.01 -16.70 19.19
C LEU A 237 -0.22 -17.45 18.65
N THR A 238 -0.69 -18.43 19.42
CA THR A 238 -1.88 -19.24 19.03
C THR A 238 -2.99 -19.18 20.06
N SER A 239 -2.65 -19.09 21.34
CA SER A 239 -3.65 -19.11 22.41
C SER A 239 -3.37 -18.08 23.49
N VAL A 240 -4.45 -17.63 24.12
CA VAL A 240 -4.44 -16.66 25.21
C VAL A 240 -5.25 -17.24 26.36
N THR A 241 -4.67 -17.25 27.55
CA THR A 241 -5.37 -17.63 28.79
C THR A 241 -5.54 -16.40 29.66
N LEU A 242 -6.77 -16.13 30.09
CA LEU A 242 -7.14 -15.02 30.95
C LEU A 242 -7.62 -15.56 32.29
N VAL A 243 -7.20 -14.94 33.38
CA VAL A 243 -7.63 -15.31 34.75
C VAL A 243 -7.96 -14.04 35.52
N LEU A 244 -9.13 -14.02 36.14
CA LEU A 244 -9.55 -12.95 37.04
C LEU A 244 -9.20 -13.34 38.48
N ASN A 245 -8.53 -12.45 39.20
CA ASN A 245 -8.06 -12.74 40.56
C ASN A 245 -9.18 -12.66 41.63
N HIS A 246 -10.44 -12.50 41.24
CA HIS A 246 -11.54 -12.42 42.21
C HIS A 246 -12.74 -13.25 41.73
N PRO A 247 -13.25 -14.19 42.56
CA PRO A 247 -14.29 -15.14 42.17
C PRO A 247 -15.67 -14.48 41.97
N ALA A 248 -16.02 -13.48 42.78
CA ALA A 248 -17.34 -12.86 42.70
C ALA A 248 -17.50 -11.81 41.58
N VAL A 249 -16.52 -11.69 40.67
CA VAL A 249 -16.56 -10.68 39.59
C VAL A 249 -17.61 -11.08 38.57
N GLN A 250 -18.59 -10.20 38.37
CA GLN A 250 -19.67 -10.39 37.42
C GLN A 250 -19.34 -9.67 36.11
N ILE A 251 -19.41 -10.39 34.99
CA ILE A 251 -19.11 -9.89 33.64
C ILE A 251 -20.24 -10.37 32.73
N TYR A 252 -20.71 -9.50 31.85
CA TYR A 252 -21.67 -9.85 30.81
C TYR A 252 -20.98 -10.42 29.59
N SER A 253 -20.00 -9.69 29.07
CA SER A 253 -19.24 -10.06 27.89
C SER A 253 -17.78 -9.62 28.05
N ALA A 254 -16.89 -10.29 27.33
CA ALA A 254 -15.51 -9.87 27.25
C ALA A 254 -15.00 -10.01 25.83
N ARG A 255 -14.06 -9.13 25.45
CA ARG A 255 -13.49 -9.09 24.11
C ARG A 255 -11.99 -8.89 24.15
N LEU A 256 -11.27 -9.67 23.37
CA LEU A 256 -9.84 -9.50 23.13
C LEU A 256 -9.66 -8.71 21.84
N THR A 257 -8.92 -7.62 21.91
CA THR A 257 -8.59 -6.78 20.76
C THR A 257 -7.07 -6.66 20.64
N ILE A 258 -6.51 -7.21 19.58
CA ILE A 258 -5.07 -7.14 19.28
C ILE A 258 -4.85 -6.10 18.19
N ILE A 259 -4.10 -5.06 18.53
CA ILE A 259 -3.82 -3.91 17.66
C ILE A 259 -2.34 -3.86 17.32
N ALA A 260 -1.98 -3.78 16.05
CA ALA A 260 -0.59 -3.60 15.64
C ALA A 260 -0.10 -2.18 15.99
N GLN A 261 1.07 -2.08 16.62
CA GLN A 261 1.82 -0.83 16.73
C GLN A 261 2.46 -0.52 15.37
N LEU A 262 1.79 0.32 14.60
CA LEU A 262 2.30 0.80 13.32
C LEU A 262 3.39 1.84 13.57
N ALA A 263 4.55 1.67 12.95
CA ALA A 263 5.66 2.61 12.99
C ALA A 263 6.11 3.00 11.57
N GLY A 264 6.74 4.17 11.43
CA GLY A 264 7.27 4.67 10.16
C GLY A 264 6.18 4.99 9.12
N VAL A 265 6.39 4.56 7.88
CA VAL A 265 5.46 4.83 6.76
C VAL A 265 4.06 4.28 7.04
N ARG A 266 3.96 3.11 7.70
CA ARG A 266 2.67 2.50 8.08
C ARG A 266 1.85 3.39 9.01
N TYR A 267 2.50 4.05 9.96
CA TYR A 267 1.85 4.97 10.89
C TYR A 267 1.25 6.16 10.14
N LEU A 268 2.04 6.76 9.23
CA LEU A 268 1.60 7.89 8.41
C LEU A 268 0.41 7.52 7.54
N MET A 269 0.47 6.35 6.89
CA MET A 269 -0.61 5.84 6.03
C MET A 269 -1.88 5.50 6.80
N TYR A 270 -1.78 5.08 8.06
CA TYR A 270 -2.95 4.76 8.89
C TYR A 270 -3.60 6.01 9.49
N HIS A 271 -2.81 6.91 10.07
CA HIS A 271 -3.34 8.08 10.76
C HIS A 271 -3.71 9.23 9.80
N TRP A 272 -2.95 9.41 8.71
CA TRP A 272 -3.17 10.43 7.67
C TRP A 272 -3.39 9.79 6.30
N SER A 273 -4.34 8.84 6.23
CA SER A 273 -4.60 8.03 5.03
C SER A 273 -4.85 8.87 3.77
N VAL A 274 -5.69 9.90 3.85
CA VAL A 274 -6.04 10.73 2.68
C VAL A 274 -4.84 11.55 2.20
N SER A 275 -4.13 12.22 3.11
CA SER A 275 -3.00 13.08 2.75
C SER A 275 -1.85 12.27 2.14
N THR A 276 -1.54 11.12 2.75
CA THR A 276 -0.51 10.22 2.24
C THR A 276 -0.89 9.57 0.92
N ALA A 277 -2.16 9.15 0.76
CA ALA A 277 -2.66 8.59 -0.50
C ALA A 277 -2.47 9.58 -1.66
N VAL A 278 -2.90 10.84 -1.49
CA VAL A 278 -2.77 11.86 -2.53
C VAL A 278 -1.30 12.10 -2.91
N LEU A 279 -0.39 12.21 -1.93
CA LEU A 279 1.03 12.41 -2.18
C LEU A 279 1.68 11.24 -2.94
N VAL A 280 1.36 10.00 -2.54
CA VAL A 280 1.93 8.80 -3.17
C VAL A 280 1.35 8.57 -4.56
N ILE A 281 0.03 8.74 -4.74
CA ILE A 281 -0.62 8.64 -6.06
C ILE A 281 -0.05 9.70 -7.01
N LEU A 282 0.10 10.96 -6.57
CA LEU A 282 0.69 12.01 -7.40
C LEU A 282 2.15 11.70 -7.77
N ASN A 283 2.93 11.11 -6.85
CA ASN A 283 4.29 10.69 -7.12
C ASN A 283 4.34 9.55 -8.17
N PHE A 284 3.44 8.58 -8.09
CA PHE A 284 3.33 7.53 -9.10
C PHE A 284 2.92 8.09 -10.48
N VAL A 285 1.92 8.97 -10.54
CA VAL A 285 1.54 9.65 -11.79
C VAL A 285 2.73 10.41 -12.38
N PHE A 286 3.53 11.09 -11.56
CA PHE A 286 4.73 11.80 -12.00
C PHE A 286 5.79 10.85 -12.58
N VAL A 287 6.09 9.74 -11.90
CA VAL A 287 7.07 8.75 -12.38
C VAL A 287 6.60 8.05 -13.64
N GLU A 288 5.32 7.67 -13.74
CA GLU A 288 4.74 7.07 -14.93
C GLU A 288 4.78 8.04 -16.13
N ALA A 289 4.41 9.31 -15.91
CA ALA A 289 4.50 10.34 -16.94
C ALA A 289 5.94 10.60 -17.40
N LEU A 290 6.90 10.62 -16.45
CA LEU A 290 8.32 10.76 -16.77
C LEU A 290 8.84 9.56 -17.57
N GLY A 291 8.44 8.34 -17.21
CA GLY A 291 8.77 7.12 -17.93
C GLY A 291 8.24 7.14 -19.38
N LEU A 292 6.99 7.56 -19.57
CA LEU A 292 6.42 7.74 -20.91
C LEU A 292 7.13 8.85 -21.70
N LEU A 293 7.54 9.94 -21.05
CA LEU A 293 8.32 11.01 -21.69
C LEU A 293 9.68 10.50 -22.16
N ILE A 294 10.39 9.74 -21.32
CA ILE A 294 11.69 9.14 -21.67
C ILE A 294 11.52 8.13 -22.81
N LEU A 295 10.49 7.28 -22.74
CA LEU A 295 10.18 6.31 -23.80
C LEU A 295 9.87 7.03 -25.12
N TYR A 296 9.07 8.08 -25.07
CA TYR A 296 8.78 8.93 -26.23
C TYR A 296 10.07 9.57 -26.77
N ALA A 297 10.90 10.14 -25.91
CA ALA A 297 12.17 10.74 -26.32
C ALA A 297 13.08 9.70 -26.99
N TYR A 298 13.19 8.49 -26.42
CA TYR A 298 13.98 7.39 -26.97
C TYR A 298 13.50 6.96 -28.37
N TYR A 299 12.19 6.78 -28.58
CA TYR A 299 11.65 6.43 -29.89
C TYR A 299 11.83 7.55 -30.94
N ASN A 300 11.93 8.81 -30.52
CA ASN A 300 12.14 9.95 -31.41
C ASN A 300 13.62 10.37 -31.52
N LEU A 301 14.57 9.61 -30.96
CA LEU A 301 15.99 9.86 -31.19
C LEU A 301 16.30 9.60 -32.68
N PRO A 302 16.87 10.58 -33.40
CA PRO A 302 17.38 10.35 -34.74
C PRO A 302 18.43 9.22 -34.70
N VAL A 303 18.29 8.23 -35.57
CA VAL A 303 19.34 7.23 -35.79
C VAL A 303 20.60 8.02 -36.18
N PRO A 304 21.74 7.84 -35.48
CA PRO A 304 22.96 8.52 -35.87
C PRO A 304 23.34 8.07 -37.28
N ASP A 305 23.33 9.01 -38.24
CA ASP A 305 23.71 8.76 -39.63
C ASP A 305 25.18 8.30 -39.68
N THR A 306 25.39 6.99 -39.76
CA THR A 306 26.65 6.42 -40.22
C THR A 306 26.59 6.28 -41.74
N ASP A 307 26.79 7.37 -42.48
CA ASP A 307 27.38 7.32 -43.82
C ASP A 307 27.54 8.72 -44.42
N ASP A 308 28.77 9.24 -44.41
CA ASP A 308 29.17 10.33 -45.32
C ASP A 308 30.46 9.93 -46.05
N THR A 309 30.39 8.85 -46.86
CA THR A 309 31.34 8.63 -47.97
C THR A 309 30.70 7.78 -49.08
N ARG A 310 29.80 8.37 -49.90
CA ARG A 310 29.63 7.89 -51.29
C ARG A 310 28.91 8.89 -52.20
N HIS A 311 29.70 9.41 -53.14
CA HIS A 311 29.36 9.90 -54.48
C HIS A 311 28.76 11.31 -54.65
N LYS A 312 29.67 12.28 -54.85
CA LYS A 312 29.48 13.37 -55.82
C LYS A 312 29.99 12.91 -57.20
N SER A 313 29.10 12.84 -58.19
CA SER A 313 29.45 13.00 -59.60
C SER A 313 28.73 14.26 -60.11
N PRO A 314 29.40 15.19 -60.83
CA PRO A 314 28.74 16.38 -61.33
C PRO A 314 28.20 16.16 -62.75
N ILE A 315 26.97 16.60 -62.97
CA ILE A 315 26.43 16.99 -64.27
C ILE A 315 25.98 18.45 -64.09
N THR A 316 26.52 19.38 -64.87
CA THR A 316 26.13 20.80 -64.84
C THR A 316 25.64 21.25 -66.20
N THR A 317 24.57 22.05 -66.16
CA THR A 317 23.79 22.61 -67.28
C THR A 317 24.16 24.09 -67.50
N ASP A 318 24.41 24.44 -68.77
CA ASP A 318 24.01 25.64 -69.54
C ASP A 318 24.72 27.03 -69.47
N GLN A 319 24.86 27.58 -70.69
CA GLN A 319 24.98 28.96 -71.21
C GLN A 319 25.85 30.08 -70.57
N GLY A 320 26.93 30.42 -71.29
CA GLY A 320 27.20 31.72 -71.93
C GLY A 320 27.12 33.04 -71.15
N LYS A 321 28.29 33.65 -70.87
CA LYS A 321 28.67 34.98 -71.42
C LYS A 321 30.16 35.30 -71.19
N VAL A 322 30.70 35.94 -72.23
CA VAL A 322 32.07 36.38 -72.53
C VAL A 322 32.63 37.37 -71.51
N PHE A 323 33.91 37.22 -71.12
CA PHE A 323 34.99 38.23 -71.28
C PHE A 323 36.36 37.58 -71.05
N GLU A 324 37.27 37.81 -72.00
CA GLU A 324 38.69 37.44 -72.04
C GLU A 324 39.50 38.01 -70.86
N GLN A 325 40.62 37.36 -70.50
CA GLN A 325 41.97 37.79 -70.96
C GLN A 325 43.11 37.05 -70.22
N ASN A 326 43.99 36.40 -71.00
CA ASN A 326 45.43 36.08 -70.78
C ASN A 326 45.88 35.58 -69.37
N ARG A 327 46.65 34.50 -69.20
CA ARG A 327 47.97 34.23 -69.80
C ARG A 327 48.48 32.83 -69.38
N SER A 328 49.03 32.11 -70.37
CA SER A 328 50.23 31.24 -70.31
C SER A 328 50.43 30.20 -69.18
N GLY A 329 50.41 28.92 -69.58
CA GLY A 329 51.65 28.11 -69.60
C GLY A 329 51.74 26.94 -68.60
N GLY A 330 52.00 25.74 -69.12
CA GLY A 330 52.74 24.69 -68.40
C GLY A 330 52.05 23.32 -68.27
N ILE A 331 52.57 22.34 -69.00
CA ILE A 331 52.28 20.88 -69.06
C ILE A 331 53.27 20.15 -68.09
N PRO A 332 53.20 18.84 -67.71
CA PRO A 332 52.13 17.88 -67.33
C PRO A 332 52.39 17.23 -65.92
N PRO A 333 51.69 16.15 -65.47
CA PRO A 333 51.77 15.62 -64.11
C PRO A 333 52.85 14.54 -63.92
N VAL A 334 53.29 14.31 -62.68
CA VAL A 334 54.24 13.23 -62.32
C VAL A 334 53.74 12.36 -61.17
N HIS A 335 53.99 11.08 -61.42
CA HIS A 335 53.71 9.80 -60.77
C HIS A 335 54.01 9.62 -59.26
N VAL A 336 53.08 8.89 -58.60
CA VAL A 336 53.20 7.53 -58.00
C VAL A 336 54.05 7.29 -56.72
N GLU A 337 53.33 6.70 -55.74
CA GLU A 337 53.67 5.78 -54.64
C GLU A 337 54.69 6.15 -53.54
N ARG A 338 54.23 6.02 -52.29
CA ARG A 338 54.61 4.87 -51.44
C ARG A 338 53.76 4.70 -50.19
N ALA A 339 53.57 3.42 -49.86
CA ALA A 339 52.79 2.82 -48.80
C ALA A 339 53.13 3.29 -47.38
N MET A 340 52.12 3.28 -46.50
CA MET A 340 52.34 3.15 -45.06
C MET A 340 51.26 2.27 -44.41
N LYS A 341 51.65 1.00 -44.27
CA LYS A 341 51.39 0.05 -43.17
C LYS A 341 49.94 -0.20 -42.73
N GLU A 342 49.41 -1.34 -43.17
CA GLU A 342 48.36 -2.08 -42.46
C GLU A 342 48.88 -2.54 -41.08
N GLU A 343 48.15 -2.23 -40.01
CA GLU A 343 48.08 -3.05 -38.81
C GLU A 343 46.59 -3.33 -38.53
N PRO A 344 46.12 -4.60 -38.59
CA PRO A 344 44.76 -4.93 -38.21
C PRO A 344 44.67 -5.02 -36.68
N MET A 345 44.00 -4.04 -36.06
CA MET A 345 43.76 -4.04 -34.63
C MET A 345 42.49 -4.86 -34.30
N GLU A 346 42.75 -6.06 -33.78
CA GLU A 346 42.07 -6.71 -32.65
C GLU A 346 40.59 -7.09 -32.73
N THR A 347 40.27 -8.02 -33.63
CA THR A 347 39.12 -8.93 -33.42
C THR A 347 39.46 -10.13 -32.52
N ALA A 348 40.74 -10.46 -32.37
CA ALA A 348 41.20 -11.55 -31.50
C ALA A 348 41.21 -11.20 -30.00
N GLU A 349 41.44 -9.92 -29.65
CA GLU A 349 41.50 -9.47 -28.25
C GLU A 349 40.10 -9.41 -27.61
N LEU A 350 39.07 -9.07 -28.40
CA LEU A 350 37.67 -9.09 -27.95
C LEU A 350 37.15 -10.51 -27.71
N LEU A 351 37.58 -11.47 -28.54
CA LEU A 351 37.21 -12.88 -28.39
C LEU A 351 37.91 -13.53 -27.19
N ASN A 352 39.17 -13.15 -26.90
CA ASN A 352 39.90 -13.58 -25.71
C ASN A 352 39.38 -12.92 -24.42
N ARG A 353 38.91 -11.66 -24.46
CA ARG A 353 38.25 -11.03 -23.29
C ARG A 353 36.90 -11.65 -22.97
N ALA A 354 36.14 -12.06 -23.98
CA ALA A 354 34.87 -12.76 -23.79
C ALA A 354 35.06 -14.15 -23.17
N SER A 355 36.01 -14.94 -23.68
CA SER A 355 36.31 -16.27 -23.13
C SER A 355 36.95 -16.22 -21.73
N ALA A 356 37.73 -15.18 -21.43
CA ALA A 356 38.26 -14.95 -20.08
C ALA A 356 37.15 -14.60 -19.07
N GLY A 357 36.10 -13.91 -19.50
CA GLY A 357 34.92 -13.61 -18.68
C GLY A 357 34.12 -14.87 -18.32
N GLU A 358 33.91 -15.77 -19.28
CA GLU A 358 33.26 -17.06 -19.03
C GLU A 358 34.09 -17.96 -18.11
N LEU A 359 35.40 -18.02 -18.29
CA LEU A 359 36.29 -18.78 -17.40
C LEU A 359 36.28 -18.25 -15.96
N LEU A 360 36.21 -16.93 -15.76
CA LEU A 360 36.09 -16.35 -14.43
C LEU A 360 34.75 -16.69 -13.77
N SER A 361 33.65 -16.71 -14.53
CA SER A 361 32.35 -17.14 -13.99
C SER A 361 32.35 -18.62 -13.60
N ALA A 362 32.97 -19.49 -14.41
CA ALA A 362 33.07 -20.92 -14.13
C ALA A 362 33.95 -21.22 -12.90
N LEU A 363 35.09 -20.53 -12.76
CA LEU A 363 35.97 -20.66 -11.59
C LEU A 363 35.28 -20.14 -10.31
N GLN A 364 34.47 -19.10 -10.42
CA GLN A 364 33.73 -18.54 -9.30
C GLN A 364 32.59 -19.46 -8.85
N GLU A 365 31.92 -20.16 -9.77
CA GLU A 365 30.97 -21.23 -9.44
C GLU A 365 31.67 -22.42 -8.78
N GLU A 366 32.84 -22.84 -9.27
CA GLU A 366 33.60 -23.95 -8.69
C GLU A 366 34.11 -23.63 -7.28
N GLU A 367 34.60 -22.40 -7.04
CA GLU A 367 34.94 -21.93 -5.69
C GLU A 367 33.73 -21.92 -4.76
N MET A 368 32.54 -21.51 -5.25
CA MET A 368 31.34 -21.48 -4.43
C MET A 368 30.91 -22.89 -4.03
N GLN A 369 31.00 -23.86 -4.95
CA GLN A 369 30.69 -25.26 -4.66
C GLN A 369 31.70 -25.90 -3.70
N LEU A 370 32.99 -25.57 -3.82
CA LEU A 370 34.01 -26.02 -2.88
C LEU A 370 33.78 -25.47 -1.47
N ARG A 371 33.37 -24.20 -1.34
CA ARG A 371 33.00 -23.60 -0.04
C ARG A 371 31.77 -24.27 0.56
N TYR A 372 30.75 -24.56 -0.24
CA TYR A 372 29.56 -25.26 0.23
C TYR A 372 29.90 -26.67 0.71
N ARG A 373 30.69 -27.43 -0.07
CA ARG A 373 31.12 -28.79 0.30
C ARG A 373 31.99 -28.80 1.56
N LYS A 374 32.85 -27.79 1.74
CA LYS A 374 33.66 -27.64 2.96
C LYS A 374 32.80 -27.32 4.19
N SER A 375 31.79 -26.45 4.04
CA SER A 375 30.85 -26.15 5.13
C SER A 375 30.01 -27.36 5.54
N ALA A 376 29.54 -28.17 4.57
CA ALA A 376 28.82 -29.42 4.85
C ALA A 376 29.72 -30.48 5.51
N SER A 377 31.00 -30.54 5.12
CA SER A 377 32.00 -31.40 5.78
C SER A 377 32.27 -30.96 7.23
N GLU A 378 32.31 -29.66 7.51
CA GLU A 378 32.53 -29.14 8.87
C GLU A 378 31.30 -29.39 9.76
N GLU A 379 30.08 -29.26 9.24
CA GLU A 379 28.85 -29.59 9.97
C GLU A 379 28.73 -31.08 10.28
N THR A 380 29.08 -31.96 9.32
CA THR A 380 29.07 -33.41 9.54
C THR A 380 30.14 -33.87 10.53
N MET A 381 31.33 -33.26 10.50
CA MET A 381 32.38 -33.54 11.47
C MET A 381 32.03 -33.03 12.87
N ALA A 382 31.39 -31.85 12.98
CA ALA A 382 30.89 -31.32 14.24
C ALA A 382 29.76 -32.20 14.82
N ALA A 383 28.87 -32.73 13.98
CA ALA A 383 27.83 -33.67 14.39
C ALA A 383 28.41 -35.02 14.88
N ALA A 384 29.45 -35.54 14.21
CA ALA A 384 30.14 -36.76 14.64
C ALA A 384 30.89 -36.58 15.97
N LEU A 385 31.52 -35.41 16.18
CA LEU A 385 32.22 -35.09 17.43
C LEU A 385 31.25 -34.86 18.60
N ALA A 386 30.08 -34.26 18.33
CA ALA A 386 28.99 -34.14 19.31
C ALA A 386 28.36 -35.50 19.67
N ALA A 387 28.33 -36.46 18.74
CA ALA A 387 27.87 -37.82 19.02
C ALA A 387 28.89 -38.61 19.86
N SER A 388 30.20 -38.44 19.61
CA SER A 388 31.26 -39.11 20.39
C SER A 388 31.38 -38.60 21.83
N LEU A 389 31.01 -37.34 22.10
CA LEU A 389 30.99 -36.77 23.46
C LEU A 389 29.76 -37.16 24.30
N LYS A 390 28.85 -37.97 23.72
CA LYS A 390 27.62 -38.42 24.39
C LYS A 390 27.67 -39.89 24.80
N ASP A 391 28.71 -40.62 24.40
CA ASP A 391 28.94 -42.05 24.67
C ASP A 391 30.15 -42.32 25.62
N GLU A 392 30.76 -41.26 26.18
CA GLU A 392 31.56 -41.30 27.42
C GLU A 392 30.75 -40.71 28.58
#